data_AF-A0A4Q3SQ01-F1
#
_entry.id   AF-A0A4Q3SQ01-F1
#
_cell.length_a   1.000
_cell.length_b   1.000
_cell.length_c   1.000
_cell.angle_alpha   90.00
_cell.angle_beta   90.00
_cell.angle_gamma   90.00
#
_symmetry.space_group_name_H-M   'P 1'
#
loop_
_entity.id
_entity.type
_entity.pdbx_description
1 polymer ?
#
loop_
_entity_poly.entity_id
_entity_poly.type
_entity_poly.pdbx_seq_one_letter_code
_entity_poly.pdbx_strand_id
1 'polypeptide(L)' 'MSVHKEVKKITTNILLKMKSNGEKISMLTAYDYSFAKIFDQAGVDILLVGDS' A
#
# COMPACT_ATOMS: atom_id res chain seq x y z
N MET A 1 6.75 25.62 4.58
CA MET A 1 6.94 24.26 4.05
C MET A 1 5.58 23.59 4.02
N SER A 2 5.13 23.14 2.85
CA SER A 2 3.80 22.57 2.66
C SER A 2 3.61 21.34 3.57
N VAL A 3 2.57 21.35 4.41
CA VAL A 3 2.29 20.33 5.45
C VAL A 3 1.60 19.09 4.86
N HIS A 4 1.45 19.04 3.54
CA HIS A 4 0.81 17.91 2.87
C HIS A 4 1.85 16.81 2.64
N LYS A 5 1.88 15.84 3.55
CA LYS A 5 2.54 14.55 3.32
C LYS A 5 1.92 13.95 2.05
N GLU A 6 2.74 13.70 1.04
CA GLU A 6 2.30 13.10 -0.21
C GLU A 6 1.93 11.64 0.08
N VAL A 7 0.62 11.37 0.24
CA VAL A 7 0.12 10.01 0.48
C VAL A 7 0.04 9.32 -0.87
N LYS A 8 0.90 8.34 -1.12
CA LYS A 8 0.86 7.49 -2.32
C LYS A 8 -0.41 6.64 -2.28
N LYS A 9 -1.49 7.12 -2.89
CA LYS A 9 -2.77 6.39 -2.94
C LYS A 9 -2.68 5.28 -3.99
N ILE A 10 -2.56 4.02 -3.54
CA ILE A 10 -2.60 2.86 -4.42
C ILE A 10 -4.03 2.62 -4.92
N THR A 11 -4.19 2.41 -6.23
CA THR A 11 -5.46 2.13 -6.90
C THR A 11 -5.30 0.95 -7.84
N THR A 12 -6.40 0.33 -8.27
CA THR A 12 -6.37 -0.78 -9.25
C THR A 12 -5.63 -0.42 -10.54
N ASN A 13 -5.79 0.82 -11.04
CA ASN A 13 -5.06 1.30 -12.22
C ASN A 13 -3.54 1.38 -11.99
N ILE A 14 -3.09 1.75 -10.79
CA ILE A 14 -1.67 1.76 -10.44
C ILE A 14 -1.12 0.33 -10.41
N LEU A 15 -1.86 -0.61 -9.82
CA LEU A 15 -1.45 -2.02 -9.78
C LEU A 15 -1.33 -2.63 -11.19
N LEU A 16 -2.25 -2.28 -12.10
CA LEU A 16 -2.16 -2.70 -13.51
C LEU A 16 -0.89 -2.14 -14.18
N LYS A 17 -0.56 -0.86 -13.94
CA LYS A 17 0.67 -0.25 -14.46
C LYS A 17 1.92 -0.89 -13.89
N MET A 18 1.97 -1.14 -12.58
CA MET A 18 3.09 -1.83 -11.91
C MET A 18 3.34 -3.19 -12.57
N LYS A 19 2.27 -3.98 -12.78
CA LYS A 19 2.34 -5.25 -13.50
C LYS A 19 2.86 -5.09 -14.93
N SER A 20 2.35 -4.14 -15.71
CA SER A 20 2.82 -3.86 -17.08
C SER A 20 4.29 -3.44 -17.13
N ASN A 21 4.76 -2.74 -16.10
CA ASN A 21 6.15 -2.28 -15.98
C ASN A 21 7.09 -3.34 -15.39
N GLY A 22 6.58 -4.50 -14.99
CA GLY A 22 7.37 -5.53 -14.31
C GLY A 22 7.77 -5.17 -12.87
N GLU A 23 7.18 -4.12 -12.30
CA GLU A 23 7.38 -3.73 -10.91
C GLU A 23 6.68 -4.73 -9.98
N LYS A 24 7.40 -5.18 -8.95
CA LYS A 24 6.85 -6.13 -7.97
C LYS A 24 5.88 -5.41 -7.04
N ILE A 25 4.78 -6.07 -6.72
CA ILE A 25 3.74 -5.54 -5.81
C ILE A 25 3.89 -6.26 -4.48
N SER A 26 4.05 -5.50 -3.41
CA SER A 26 4.10 -6.00 -2.03
C SER A 26 2.70 -6.06 -1.42
N MET A 27 2.38 -7.14 -0.71
CA MET A 27 1.10 -7.32 -0.02
C MET A 27 1.33 -7.97 1.35
N LEU A 28 0.73 -7.40 2.39
CA LEU A 28 0.72 -7.96 3.76
C LEU A 28 -0.70 -8.02 4.30
N THR A 29 -0.95 -8.96 5.22
CA THR A 29 -2.19 -8.97 5.99
C THR A 29 -2.13 -7.93 7.10
N ALA A 30 -3.24 -7.24 7.36
CA ALA A 30 -3.36 -6.27 8.45
C ALA A 30 -4.76 -6.34 9.07
N TYR A 31 -4.83 -6.40 10.39
CA TYR A 31 -6.09 -6.59 11.13
C TYR A 31 -6.46 -5.40 12.02
N ASP A 32 -5.54 -4.46 12.24
CA ASP A 32 -5.78 -3.28 13.05
C ASP A 32 -5.11 -2.01 12.48
N TYR A 33 -5.50 -0.87 13.07
CA TYR A 33 -5.03 0.46 12.69
C TYR A 33 -3.52 0.64 12.89
N SER A 34 -2.96 0.08 13.97
CA SER A 34 -1.56 0.28 14.35
C SER A 34 -0.64 -0.36 13.32
N PHE A 35 -0.91 -1.62 12.94
CA PHE A 35 -0.17 -2.31 11.89
C PHE A 35 -0.38 -1.65 10.52
N ALA A 36 -1.61 -1.28 10.17
CA ALA A 36 -1.89 -0.61 8.91
C ALA A 36 -1.09 0.69 8.75
N LYS A 37 -0.96 1.48 9.83
CA LYS A 37 -0.17 2.71 9.84
C LYS A 37 1.33 2.45 9.69
N ILE A 38 1.85 1.41 10.31
CA ILE A 38 3.28 1.03 10.19
C ILE A 38 3.57 0.55 8.76
N PHE A 39 2.71 -0.28 8.19
CA PHE A 39 2.90 -0.81 6.84
C PHE A 39 2.76 0.26 5.75
N ASP A 40 1.84 1.21 5.91
CA ASP A 40 1.74 2.39 5.04
C ASP A 40 3.04 3.22 5.08
N GLN A 41 3.63 3.40 6.26
CA GLN A 41 4.93 4.09 6.40
C GLN A 41 6.10 3.30 5.81
N ALA A 42 6.04 1.97 5.86
CA ALA A 42 7.04 1.09 5.25
C ALA A 42 6.90 1.00 3.72
N GLY A 43 5.84 1.57 3.13
CA GLY A 43 5.61 1.60 1.68
C GLY A 43 5.03 0.30 1.12
N VAL A 44 4.29 -0.47 1.93
CA VAL A 44 3.57 -1.67 1.45
C VAL A 44 2.46 -1.25 0.48
N ASP A 45 2.39 -1.89 -0.68
CA ASP A 45 1.45 -1.47 -1.73
C ASP A 45 0.00 -1.86 -1.42
N ILE A 46 -0.22 -3.03 -0.81
CA ILE A 46 -1.56 -3.54 -0.50
C ILE A 46 -1.62 -4.13 0.91
N LEU A 47 -2.66 -3.74 1.65
CA LEU A 47 -3.04 -4.37 2.92
C LEU A 47 -4.28 -5.25 2.72
N LEU A 48 -4.17 -6.52 3.06
CA LEU A 48 -5.25 -7.50 2.98
C LEU A 48 -5.87 -7.71 4.38
N VAL A 49 -7.15 -7.38 4.52
CA VAL A 49 -7.93 -7.82 5.68
C VAL A 49 -8.50 -9.20 5.35
N GLY A 50 -7.75 -10.25 5.70
CA GLY A 50 -8.11 -11.64 5.43
C GLY A 50 -8.93 -12.27 6.55
N ASP A 51 -9.48 -13.45 6.28
CA ASP A 51 -10.12 -14.36 7.25
C ASP A 51 -9.13 -15.32 7.93
N SER A 52 -7.84 -15.20 7.60
CA SER A 52 -6.72 -15.94 8.19
C SER A 52 -6.42 -15.58 9.63
#